data_AF-A0A9E3QYI7-F1
#
_entry.id   AF-A0A9E3QYI7-F1
#
_cell.length_a   1.000
_cell.length_b   1.000
_cell.length_c   1.000
_cell.angle_alpha   90.00
_cell.angle_beta   90.00
_cell.angle_gamma   90.00
#
_symmetry.space_group_name_H-M   'P 1'
#
loop_
_entity.id
_entity.type
_entity.pdbx_description
1 polymer ?
#
loop_
_entity_poly.entity_id
_entity_poly.type
_entity_poly.pdbx_seq_one_letter_code
_entity_poly.pdbx_strand_id
1 'polypeptide(L)'
;MGDRAHSKGWLQDAPVAVRKALVELPDAETVIDALVGQAQAARPAFAPDARAVRLHFAARLAESPAPAKQAQALQAEDLYWAYCCGTGDRAAIAAFTRELLPRARASVAHLRMTNDLVEELQSLLTERFLIAPRGSEPKVLQYSGRGTLASFLCVAAVRQALDLLRQRKVPLAPLDDRRDVAEQVAETDPAMAVLRRRHRPQFKRAFEESFAALSPEERNLLRLSEVEGLGIDALATMFGAHRATMARRLVKIRSQILSGARERLGEWLELSSPELDSLLRELRRDFSLSVNRLLQKAT
;
A
#
# COMPACT_ATOMS: atom_id res chain seq x y z
N MET A 1 -18.04 -49.68 12.80
CA MET A 1 -18.55 -48.75 11.76
C MET A 1 -19.20 -47.59 12.48
N GLY A 2 -18.38 -46.60 12.86
CA GLY A 2 -18.79 -45.48 13.69
C GLY A 2 -19.14 -44.27 12.83
N ASP A 3 -20.38 -43.84 12.99
CA ASP A 3 -21.07 -42.70 12.44
C ASP A 3 -20.20 -41.42 12.42
N ARG A 4 -19.64 -41.07 11.25
CA ARG A 4 -19.09 -39.72 10.98
C ARG A 4 -20.26 -38.82 10.62
N ALA A 5 -20.92 -38.33 11.66
CA ALA A 5 -21.86 -37.22 11.58
C ALA A 5 -21.26 -36.12 10.68
N HIS A 6 -21.93 -35.83 9.57
CA HIS A 6 -21.57 -34.77 8.65
C HIS A 6 -21.84 -33.44 9.34
N SER A 7 -20.92 -33.00 10.21
CA SER A 7 -20.86 -31.61 10.63
C SER A 7 -20.56 -30.80 9.37
N LYS A 8 -21.62 -30.28 8.73
CA LYS A 8 -21.51 -29.41 7.57
C LYS A 8 -20.65 -28.21 7.97
N GLY A 9 -19.47 -28.10 7.37
CA GLY A 9 -18.52 -27.04 7.66
C GLY A 9 -19.09 -25.64 7.42
N TRP A 10 -18.60 -24.65 8.17
CA TRP A 10 -19.10 -23.27 8.15
C TRP A 10 -18.95 -22.60 6.78
N LEU A 11 -18.05 -23.11 5.93
CA LEU A 11 -17.82 -22.56 4.59
C LEU A 11 -19.01 -22.80 3.66
N GLN A 12 -19.87 -23.79 3.93
CA GLN A 12 -21.06 -24.06 3.10
C GLN A 12 -22.02 -22.88 3.02
N ASP A 13 -22.02 -22.05 4.06
CA ASP A 13 -22.87 -20.86 4.17
C ASP A 13 -22.20 -19.60 3.61
N ALA A 14 -20.96 -19.72 3.11
CA ALA A 14 -20.32 -18.64 2.38
C ALA A 14 -20.98 -18.45 0.99
N PRO A 15 -20.97 -17.22 0.46
CA PRO A 15 -21.43 -16.96 -0.90
C PRO A 15 -20.78 -17.90 -1.92
N VAL A 16 -21.54 -18.32 -2.94
CA VAL A 16 -21.07 -19.28 -3.96
C VAL A 16 -19.75 -18.84 -4.59
N ALA A 17 -19.59 -17.53 -4.86
CA ALA A 17 -18.36 -16.97 -5.42
C ALA A 17 -17.15 -17.18 -4.50
N VAL A 18 -17.30 -16.99 -3.19
CA VAL A 18 -16.25 -17.21 -2.20
C VAL A 18 -15.86 -18.68 -2.15
N ARG A 19 -16.85 -19.58 -2.10
CA ARG A 19 -16.61 -21.02 -2.12
C ARG A 19 -15.86 -21.47 -3.37
N LYS A 20 -16.24 -20.95 -4.54
CA LYS A 20 -15.58 -21.27 -5.82
C LYS A 20 -14.14 -20.76 -5.86
N ALA A 21 -13.90 -19.54 -5.38
CA ALA A 21 -12.56 -18.95 -5.36
C ALA A 21 -11.60 -19.71 -4.43
N LEU A 22 -12.12 -20.27 -3.32
CA LEU A 22 -11.33 -21.02 -2.34
C LEU A 22 -11.09 -22.49 -2.70
N VAL A 23 -11.53 -22.97 -3.87
CA VAL A 23 -11.21 -24.33 -4.34
C VAL A 23 -9.69 -24.52 -4.48
N GLU A 24 -8.97 -23.45 -4.82
CA GLU A 24 -7.50 -23.43 -4.93
C GLU A 24 -6.78 -23.34 -3.57
N LEU A 25 -7.52 -23.37 -2.46
CA LEU A 25 -6.98 -23.44 -1.09
C LEU A 25 -7.30 -24.82 -0.50
N PRO A 26 -6.34 -25.76 -0.48
CA PRO A 26 -6.51 -27.04 0.18
C PRO A 26 -6.87 -26.86 1.65
N ASP A 27 -7.83 -27.66 2.14
CA ASP A 27 -8.31 -27.62 3.52
C ASP A 27 -8.67 -26.21 4.01
N ALA A 28 -9.32 -25.40 3.15
CA ALA A 28 -9.64 -24.00 3.40
C ALA A 28 -10.24 -23.72 4.78
N GLU A 29 -11.16 -24.57 5.26
CA GLU A 29 -11.74 -24.43 6.60
C GLU A 29 -10.68 -24.55 7.70
N THR A 30 -9.86 -25.61 7.68
CA THR A 30 -8.78 -25.84 8.63
C THR A 30 -7.75 -24.70 8.60
N VAL A 31 -7.38 -24.22 7.42
CA VAL A 31 -6.43 -23.11 7.27
C VAL A 31 -6.99 -21.84 7.88
N ILE A 32 -8.25 -21.50 7.59
CA ILE A 32 -8.88 -20.28 8.10
C ILE A 32 -9.13 -20.39 9.61
N ASP A 33 -9.56 -21.56 10.10
CA ASP A 33 -9.71 -21.81 11.54
C ASP A 33 -8.38 -21.63 12.28
N ALA A 34 -7.27 -22.09 11.71
CA ALA A 34 -5.94 -21.89 12.28
C ALA A 34 -5.54 -20.40 12.31
N LEU A 35 -5.76 -19.66 11.21
CA LEU A 35 -5.46 -18.22 11.14
C LEU A 35 -6.29 -17.42 12.14
N VAL A 36 -7.60 -17.69 12.23
CA VAL A 36 -8.50 -17.03 13.20
C VAL A 36 -8.13 -17.41 14.63
N GLY A 37 -7.82 -18.68 14.89
CA GLY A 37 -7.41 -19.17 16.21
C GLY A 37 -6.12 -18.53 16.70
N GLN A 38 -5.10 -18.39 15.83
CA GLN A 38 -3.85 -17.69 16.15
C GLN A 38 -4.10 -16.21 16.47
N ALA A 39 -4.92 -15.53 15.66
CA ALA A 39 -5.26 -14.13 15.88
C ALA A 39 -6.05 -13.91 17.18
N GLN A 40 -7.00 -14.79 17.48
CA GLN A 40 -7.77 -14.77 18.72
C GLN A 40 -6.88 -15.02 19.94
N ALA A 41 -5.92 -15.94 19.86
CA ALA A 41 -4.96 -16.19 20.93
C ALA A 41 -4.05 -14.99 21.20
N ALA A 42 -3.67 -14.24 20.15
CA ALA A 42 -2.90 -13.00 20.28
C ALA A 42 -3.72 -11.84 20.86
N ARG A 43 -5.05 -11.84 20.64
CA ARG A 43 -5.96 -10.78 21.09
C ARG A 43 -7.16 -11.36 21.86
N PRO A 44 -6.95 -11.97 23.04
CA PRO A 44 -7.99 -12.70 23.77
C PRO A 44 -9.11 -11.79 24.31
N ALA A 45 -8.89 -10.48 24.38
CA ALA A 45 -9.90 -9.51 24.81
C ALA A 45 -10.93 -9.19 23.73
N PHE A 46 -10.69 -9.56 22.46
CA PHE A 46 -11.64 -9.33 21.37
C PHE A 46 -12.59 -10.53 21.28
N ALA A 47 -13.87 -10.26 21.07
CA ALA A 47 -14.93 -11.26 21.10
C ALA A 47 -15.90 -11.10 19.91
N PRO A 48 -15.43 -11.25 18.66
CA PRO A 48 -16.30 -11.25 17.50
C PRO A 48 -17.17 -12.52 17.45
N ASP A 49 -18.24 -12.48 16.64
CA ASP A 49 -18.94 -13.71 16.26
C ASP A 49 -18.00 -14.65 15.49
N ALA A 50 -17.81 -15.85 16.04
CA ALA A 50 -16.82 -16.81 15.55
C ALA A 50 -17.09 -17.25 14.10
N ARG A 51 -18.35 -17.38 13.70
CA ARG A 51 -18.71 -17.74 12.33
C ARG A 51 -18.45 -16.57 11.38
N ALA A 52 -18.90 -15.37 11.74
CA ALA A 52 -18.83 -14.21 10.87
C ALA A 52 -17.37 -13.76 10.63
N VAL A 53 -16.48 -13.89 11.62
CA VAL A 53 -15.05 -13.61 11.41
C VAL A 53 -14.40 -14.62 10.45
N ARG A 54 -14.77 -15.90 10.49
CA ARG A 54 -14.29 -16.91 9.53
C ARG A 54 -14.77 -16.64 8.12
N LEU A 55 -16.05 -16.28 7.96
CA LEU A 55 -16.61 -15.86 6.68
C LEU A 55 -15.92 -14.60 6.14
N HIS A 56 -15.54 -13.66 7.02
CA HIS A 56 -14.77 -12.49 6.61
C HIS A 56 -13.37 -12.86 6.10
N PHE A 57 -12.64 -13.74 6.79
CA PHE A 57 -11.35 -14.24 6.33
C PHE A 57 -11.47 -14.97 4.98
N ALA A 58 -12.49 -15.82 4.83
CA ALA A 58 -12.79 -16.51 3.59
C ALA A 58 -13.01 -15.52 2.43
N ALA A 59 -13.81 -14.48 2.65
CA ALA A 59 -14.06 -13.43 1.65
C ALA A 59 -12.76 -12.72 1.24
N ARG A 60 -11.89 -12.37 2.19
CA ARG A 60 -10.62 -11.67 1.90
C ARG A 60 -9.60 -12.55 1.17
N LEU A 61 -9.55 -13.83 1.48
CA LEU A 61 -8.71 -14.78 0.73
C LEU A 61 -9.25 -15.01 -0.69
N ALA A 62 -10.57 -15.06 -0.86
CA ALA A 62 -11.24 -15.22 -2.16
C ALA A 62 -11.04 -14.03 -3.13
N GLU A 63 -10.71 -12.84 -2.63
CA GLU A 63 -10.34 -11.69 -3.46
C GLU A 63 -8.97 -11.86 -4.16
N SER A 64 -8.15 -12.82 -3.72
CA SER A 64 -6.86 -13.12 -4.32
C SER A 64 -6.99 -14.14 -5.46
N PRO A 65 -6.33 -13.96 -6.61
CA PRO A 65 -6.25 -14.99 -7.64
C PRO A 65 -5.40 -16.20 -7.19
N ALA A 66 -4.64 -16.07 -6.09
CA ALA A 66 -3.88 -17.16 -5.47
C ALA A 66 -4.15 -17.20 -3.94
N PRO A 67 -5.27 -17.79 -3.49
CA PRO A 67 -5.67 -17.81 -2.08
C PRO A 67 -4.66 -18.53 -1.17
N ALA A 68 -4.08 -19.65 -1.62
CA ALA A 68 -3.06 -20.40 -0.85
C ALA A 68 -1.81 -19.55 -0.52
N LYS A 69 -1.28 -18.83 -1.51
CA LYS A 69 -0.15 -17.93 -1.31
C LYS A 69 -0.53 -16.72 -0.43
N GLN A 70 -1.75 -16.21 -0.61
CA GLN A 70 -2.25 -15.11 0.20
C GLN A 70 -2.39 -15.51 1.67
N ALA A 71 -2.89 -16.71 1.97
CA ALA A 71 -3.04 -17.23 3.33
C ALA A 71 -1.71 -17.27 4.09
N GLN A 72 -0.60 -17.62 3.42
CA GLN A 72 0.74 -17.65 4.02
C GLN A 72 1.29 -16.27 4.36
N ALA A 73 0.93 -15.24 3.60
CA ALA A 73 1.41 -13.87 3.77
C ALA A 73 0.41 -12.95 4.50
N LEU A 74 -0.72 -13.49 4.92
CA LEU A 74 -1.81 -12.74 5.52
C LEU A 74 -1.40 -12.22 6.91
N GLN A 75 -1.63 -10.93 7.15
CA GLN A 75 -1.53 -10.37 8.50
C GLN A 75 -2.79 -10.74 9.28
N ALA A 76 -2.85 -11.98 9.78
CA ALA A 76 -4.05 -12.55 10.40
C ALA A 76 -4.49 -11.79 11.66
N GLU A 77 -3.56 -11.45 12.56
CA GLU A 77 -3.88 -10.66 13.77
C GLU A 77 -4.48 -9.30 13.41
N ASP A 78 -3.86 -8.59 12.47
CA ASP A 78 -4.32 -7.29 12.01
C ASP A 78 -5.67 -7.37 11.31
N LEU A 79 -5.92 -8.42 10.52
CA LEU A 79 -7.21 -8.61 9.84
C LEU A 79 -8.33 -8.90 10.84
N TYR A 80 -8.04 -9.74 11.83
CA TYR A 80 -8.93 -10.03 12.94
C TYR A 80 -9.27 -8.78 13.74
N TRP A 81 -8.26 -7.97 14.06
CA TRP A 81 -8.46 -6.70 14.76
C TRP A 81 -9.29 -5.70 13.95
N ALA A 82 -9.01 -5.57 12.64
CA ALA A 82 -9.80 -4.73 11.75
C ALA A 82 -11.27 -5.15 11.71
N TYR A 83 -11.53 -6.46 11.60
CA TYR A 83 -12.87 -7.02 11.65
C TYR A 83 -13.59 -6.66 12.95
N CYS A 84 -12.95 -6.90 14.11
CA CYS A 84 -13.53 -6.59 15.41
C CYS A 84 -13.83 -5.08 15.58
N CYS A 85 -12.95 -4.21 15.08
CA CYS A 85 -13.21 -2.77 15.08
C CYS A 85 -14.45 -2.42 14.25
N GLY A 86 -14.55 -2.97 13.03
CA GLY A 86 -15.64 -2.66 12.12
C GLY A 86 -16.99 -3.24 12.52
N THR A 87 -17.02 -4.26 13.36
CA THR A 87 -18.26 -4.82 13.95
C THR A 87 -18.63 -4.22 15.30
N GLY A 88 -17.84 -3.27 15.82
CA GLY A 88 -18.17 -2.54 17.03
C GLY A 88 -17.67 -3.16 18.34
N ASP A 89 -16.69 -4.07 18.29
CA ASP A 89 -16.08 -4.63 19.50
C ASP A 89 -15.37 -3.53 20.32
N ARG A 90 -15.81 -3.34 21.57
CA ARG A 90 -15.32 -2.27 22.44
C ARG A 90 -13.84 -2.42 22.78
N ALA A 91 -13.36 -3.64 23.01
CA ALA A 91 -11.96 -3.88 23.33
C ALA A 91 -11.06 -3.63 22.12
N ALA A 92 -11.52 -4.01 20.92
CA ALA A 92 -10.83 -3.74 19.67
C ALA A 92 -10.75 -2.24 19.37
N ILE A 93 -11.84 -1.49 19.56
CA ILE A 93 -11.88 -0.04 19.38
C ILE A 93 -10.99 0.69 20.41
N ALA A 94 -11.02 0.24 21.66
CA ALA A 94 -10.15 0.80 22.70
C ALA A 94 -8.65 0.57 22.38
N ALA A 95 -8.31 -0.64 21.92
CA ALA A 95 -6.96 -0.93 21.44
C ALA A 95 -6.60 -0.08 20.22
N PHE A 96 -7.50 0.07 19.25
CA PHE A 96 -7.27 0.88 18.04
C PHE A 96 -6.90 2.33 18.42
N THR A 97 -7.66 2.89 19.35
CA THR A 97 -7.46 4.26 19.85
C THR A 97 -6.11 4.40 20.58
N ARG A 98 -5.74 3.39 21.37
CA ARG A 98 -4.50 3.39 22.17
C ARG A 98 -3.24 3.11 21.36
N GLU A 99 -3.32 2.24 20.35
CA GLU A 99 -2.15 1.65 19.70
C GLU A 99 -1.97 2.11 18.24
N LEU A 100 -3.07 2.32 17.49
CA LEU A 100 -3.01 2.63 16.06
C LEU A 100 -3.14 4.14 15.78
N LEU A 101 -4.05 4.85 16.46
CA LEU A 101 -4.20 6.30 16.28
C LEU A 101 -2.92 7.11 16.57
N PRO A 102 -2.11 6.78 17.60
CA PRO A 102 -0.85 7.50 17.82
C PRO A 102 0.15 7.33 16.67
N ARG A 103 0.18 6.16 16.03
CA ARG A 103 1.03 5.91 14.84
C ARG A 103 0.55 6.71 13.63
N ALA A 104 -0.76 6.78 13.43
CA ALA A 104 -1.36 7.62 12.41
C ALA A 104 -1.01 9.10 12.61
N ARG A 105 -1.11 9.60 13.85
CA ARG A 105 -0.69 10.96 14.21
C ARG A 105 0.80 11.20 13.96
N ALA A 106 1.67 10.27 14.35
CA ALA A 106 3.09 10.37 14.10
C ALA A 106 3.42 10.42 12.59
N SER A 107 2.66 9.69 11.76
CA SER A 107 2.88 9.65 10.31
C SER A 107 2.67 11.01 9.63
N VAL A 108 1.87 11.90 10.21
CA VAL A 108 1.57 13.24 9.67
C VAL A 108 2.35 14.37 10.37
N ALA A 109 3.16 14.05 11.38
CA ALA A 109 3.87 15.07 12.18
C ALA A 109 4.78 15.99 11.33
N HIS A 110 5.34 15.44 10.25
CA HIS A 110 6.18 16.18 9.31
C HIS A 110 5.45 17.31 8.55
N LEU A 111 4.11 17.24 8.46
CA LEU A 111 3.28 18.28 7.84
C LEU A 111 3.14 19.54 8.69
N ARG A 112 3.63 19.53 9.95
CA ARG A 112 3.62 20.67 10.88
C ARG A 112 2.24 21.33 11.00
N MET A 113 1.19 20.52 11.02
CA MET A 113 -0.19 20.96 11.20
C MET A 113 -0.37 21.61 12.57
N THR A 114 -1.27 22.59 12.66
CA THR A 114 -1.71 23.15 13.95
C THR A 114 -2.43 22.08 14.78
N ASN A 115 -2.49 22.25 16.10
CA ASN A 115 -3.16 21.31 16.99
C ASN A 115 -4.63 21.09 16.58
N ASP A 116 -5.35 22.17 16.25
CA ASP A 116 -6.75 22.11 15.81
C ASP A 116 -6.93 21.22 14.57
N LEU A 117 -6.02 21.30 13.59
CA LEU A 117 -6.08 20.46 12.39
C LEU A 117 -5.72 19.00 12.68
N VAL A 118 -4.84 18.75 13.65
CA VAL A 118 -4.52 17.39 14.09
C VAL A 118 -5.72 16.77 14.81
N GLU A 119 -6.42 17.52 15.64
CA GLU A 119 -7.65 17.07 16.30
C GLU A 119 -8.76 16.80 15.28
N GLU A 120 -8.98 17.71 14.32
CA GLU A 120 -9.93 17.52 13.21
C GLU A 120 -9.60 16.25 12.41
N LEU A 121 -8.32 16.03 12.09
CA LEU A 121 -7.87 14.80 11.42
C LEU A 121 -8.17 13.54 12.25
N GLN A 122 -7.94 13.57 13.57
CA GLN A 122 -8.20 12.42 14.44
C GLN A 122 -9.70 12.09 14.51
N SER A 123 -10.56 13.09 14.62
CA SER A 123 -12.02 12.92 14.58
C SER A 123 -12.46 12.32 13.25
N LEU A 124 -11.98 12.87 12.14
CA LEU A 124 -12.36 12.39 10.81
C LEU A 124 -11.81 10.98 10.50
N LEU A 125 -10.61 10.64 10.99
CA LEU A 125 -10.06 9.28 10.86
C LEU A 125 -10.90 8.28 11.63
N THR A 126 -11.22 8.61 12.89
CA THR A 126 -12.05 7.77 13.76
C THR A 126 -13.42 7.52 13.13
N GLU A 127 -14.08 8.59 12.68
CA GLU A 127 -15.38 8.49 12.01
C GLU A 127 -15.30 7.60 10.77
N ARG A 128 -14.38 7.86 9.84
CA ARG A 128 -14.31 7.08 8.59
C ARG A 128 -13.89 5.63 8.78
N PHE A 129 -13.01 5.34 9.74
CA PHE A 129 -12.51 3.98 9.94
C PHE A 129 -13.48 3.12 10.72
N LEU A 130 -14.14 3.67 11.73
CA LEU A 130 -14.95 2.90 12.66
C LEU A 130 -16.46 3.04 12.41
N ILE A 131 -16.89 4.10 11.72
CA ILE A 131 -18.30 4.38 11.45
C ILE A 131 -18.55 4.25 9.95
N ALA A 132 -19.64 3.57 9.61
CA ALA A 132 -20.20 3.51 8.28
C ALA A 132 -21.11 4.73 8.03
N PRO A 133 -20.77 5.66 7.11
CA PRO A 133 -21.78 6.57 6.57
C PRO A 133 -22.93 5.77 5.95
N ARG A 134 -24.16 6.27 6.09
CA ARG A 134 -25.42 5.56 5.71
C ARG A 134 -25.28 4.78 4.39
N GLY A 135 -25.35 3.45 4.49
CA GLY A 135 -25.32 2.52 3.34
C GLY A 135 -23.92 2.06 2.88
N SER A 136 -22.84 2.48 3.53
CA SER A 136 -21.47 2.02 3.26
C SER A 136 -20.91 1.16 4.39
N GLU A 137 -19.78 0.48 4.17
CA GLU A 137 -19.06 -0.23 5.23
C GLU A 137 -18.00 0.69 5.87
N PRO A 138 -17.67 0.52 7.17
CA PRO A 138 -16.57 1.24 7.79
C PRO A 138 -15.26 0.93 7.07
N LYS A 139 -14.39 1.93 6.90
CA LYS A 139 -13.16 1.76 6.09
C LYS A 139 -12.22 0.69 6.65
N VAL A 140 -12.26 0.42 7.96
CA VAL A 140 -11.47 -0.63 8.58
C VAL A 140 -11.81 -2.03 8.05
N LEU A 141 -13.06 -2.27 7.62
CA LEU A 141 -13.48 -3.55 7.02
C LEU A 141 -12.95 -3.76 5.60
N GLN A 142 -12.48 -2.70 4.93
CA GLN A 142 -11.82 -2.77 3.61
C GLN A 142 -10.37 -3.23 3.68
N TYR A 143 -9.82 -3.38 4.89
CA TYR A 143 -8.47 -3.87 5.07
C TYR A 143 -8.36 -5.32 4.60
N SER A 144 -7.45 -5.56 3.64
CA SER A 144 -7.33 -6.86 2.96
C SER A 144 -6.41 -7.86 3.66
N GLY A 145 -5.83 -7.52 4.81
CA GLY A 145 -4.79 -8.32 5.47
C GLY A 145 -3.43 -8.29 4.76
N ARG A 146 -3.26 -7.39 3.76
CA ARG A 146 -1.98 -7.16 3.05
C ARG A 146 -1.24 -5.97 3.64
N GLY A 147 0.01 -6.19 4.07
CA GLY A 147 0.75 -5.20 4.87
C GLY A 147 0.06 -4.96 6.21
N THR A 148 0.64 -4.16 7.11
CA THR A 148 0.07 -4.00 8.46
C THR A 148 -1.16 -3.09 8.47
N LEU A 149 -2.09 -3.32 9.41
CA LEU A 149 -3.25 -2.45 9.65
C LEU A 149 -2.81 -1.03 10.02
N ALA A 150 -1.70 -0.91 10.77
CA ALA A 150 -1.07 0.37 11.07
C ALA A 150 -0.65 1.12 9.80
N SER A 151 -0.02 0.42 8.83
CA SER A 151 0.35 1.02 7.54
C SER A 151 -0.88 1.50 6.79
N PHE A 152 -1.92 0.67 6.72
CA PHE A 152 -3.19 1.01 6.05
C PHE A 152 -3.80 2.29 6.64
N LEU A 153 -3.81 2.43 7.96
CA LEU A 153 -4.27 3.63 8.66
C LEU A 153 -3.38 4.84 8.38
N CYS A 154 -2.04 4.70 8.44
CA CYS A 154 -1.10 5.79 8.17
C CYS A 154 -1.27 6.37 6.75
N VAL A 155 -1.49 5.53 5.74
CA VAL A 155 -1.76 6.01 4.37
C VAL A 155 -3.02 6.86 4.32
N ALA A 156 -4.09 6.40 4.97
CA ALA A 156 -5.33 7.16 5.01
C ALA A 156 -5.17 8.47 5.79
N ALA A 157 -4.41 8.47 6.88
CA ALA A 157 -4.10 9.65 7.68
C ALA A 157 -3.34 10.71 6.88
N VAL A 158 -2.29 10.33 6.15
CA VAL A 158 -1.54 11.27 5.32
C VAL A 158 -2.41 11.86 4.21
N ARG A 159 -3.19 11.03 3.51
CA ARG A 159 -4.10 11.49 2.46
C ARG A 159 -5.11 12.50 3.01
N GLN A 160 -5.73 12.17 4.13
CA GLN A 160 -6.74 13.01 4.75
C GLN A 160 -6.15 14.31 5.31
N ALA A 161 -4.93 14.27 5.85
CA ALA A 161 -4.19 15.47 6.27
C ALA A 161 -3.88 16.39 5.09
N LEU A 162 -3.40 15.84 3.97
CA LEU A 162 -3.15 16.62 2.75
C LEU A 162 -4.43 17.23 2.19
N ASP A 163 -5.54 16.48 2.21
CA ASP A 163 -6.85 16.99 1.77
C ASP A 163 -7.33 18.15 2.66
N LEU A 164 -7.18 18.04 3.99
CA LEU A 164 -7.50 19.12 4.93
C LEU A 164 -6.65 20.38 4.68
N LEU A 165 -5.34 20.22 4.49
CA LEU A 165 -4.43 21.34 4.23
C LEU A 165 -4.76 22.06 2.91
N ARG A 166 -5.09 21.30 1.86
CA ARG A 166 -5.56 21.86 0.58
C ARG A 166 -6.86 22.64 0.74
N GLN A 167 -7.85 22.09 1.45
CA GLN A 167 -9.15 22.74 1.68
C GLN A 167 -9.00 24.05 2.47
N ARG A 168 -8.09 24.08 3.44
CA ARG A 168 -7.82 25.25 4.28
C ARG A 168 -6.87 26.28 3.65
N LYS A 169 -6.40 26.05 2.41
CA LYS A 169 -5.40 26.88 1.72
C LYS A 169 -4.15 27.14 2.57
N VAL A 170 -3.79 26.19 3.45
CA VAL A 170 -2.58 26.31 4.27
C VAL A 170 -1.39 26.04 3.35
N PRO A 171 -0.42 26.96 3.22
CA PRO A 171 0.78 26.69 2.45
C PRO A 171 1.50 25.48 3.04
N LEU A 172 1.60 24.40 2.27
CA LEU A 172 2.45 23.28 2.63
C LEU A 172 3.90 23.79 2.56
N ALA A 173 4.60 23.80 3.68
CA ALA A 173 6.05 23.99 3.65
C ALA A 173 6.64 22.86 2.78
N PRO A 174 7.54 23.16 1.82
CA PRO A 174 8.19 22.14 1.02
C PRO A 174 8.84 21.11 1.94
N LEU A 175 8.41 19.85 1.80
CA LEU A 175 9.03 18.73 2.48
C LEU A 175 10.32 18.40 1.74
N ASP A 176 11.44 18.67 2.40
CA ASP A 176 12.82 18.38 1.99
C ASP A 176 13.46 19.44 1.06
N ASP A 177 14.39 20.18 1.67
CA ASP A 177 15.35 21.13 1.11
C ASP A 177 16.44 20.40 0.28
N ARG A 178 16.03 19.42 -0.54
CA ARG A 178 16.89 18.72 -1.51
C ARG A 178 16.39 18.84 -2.94
N ARG A 179 15.52 19.83 -3.22
CA ARG A 179 15.19 20.22 -4.60
C ARG A 179 16.13 21.27 -5.19
N ASP A 180 17.00 21.89 -4.40
CA ASP A 180 17.78 23.02 -4.88
C ASP A 180 19.26 22.69 -5.11
N VAL A 181 19.57 21.80 -6.07
CA VAL A 181 20.87 21.81 -6.80
C VAL A 181 20.79 21.24 -8.22
N ALA A 182 19.63 20.79 -8.72
CA ALA A 182 19.55 20.13 -10.04
C ALA A 182 18.98 21.00 -11.17
N GLU A 183 18.70 22.29 -10.91
CA GLU A 183 18.07 23.19 -11.88
C GLU A 183 19.06 24.07 -12.66
N GLN A 184 20.36 23.83 -12.52
CA GLN A 184 21.37 24.45 -13.38
C GLN A 184 22.23 23.37 -14.04
N VAL A 185 22.44 23.56 -15.34
CA VAL A 185 23.23 22.73 -16.28
C VAL A 185 22.44 21.61 -17.01
N ALA A 186 21.79 22.00 -18.11
CA ALA A 186 22.20 21.58 -19.45
C ALA A 186 21.34 22.28 -20.52
N GLU A 187 21.97 23.12 -21.35
CA GLU A 187 21.51 23.33 -22.72
C GLU A 187 21.29 21.95 -23.35
N THR A 188 20.05 21.68 -23.75
CA THR A 188 19.71 20.41 -24.40
C THR A 188 20.31 20.42 -25.80
N ASP A 189 21.18 19.47 -26.11
CA ASP A 189 21.64 19.21 -27.47
C ASP A 189 20.40 19.00 -28.39
N PRO A 190 20.20 19.81 -29.44
CA PRO A 190 19.08 19.68 -30.36
C PRO A 190 18.95 18.28 -30.98
N ALA A 191 20.06 17.56 -31.17
CA ALA A 191 20.05 16.18 -31.65
C ALA A 191 19.39 15.22 -30.63
N MET A 192 19.67 15.41 -29.34
CA MET A 192 19.08 14.61 -28.26
C MET A 192 17.59 14.88 -28.08
N ALA A 193 17.14 16.12 -28.28
CA ALA A 193 15.72 16.46 -28.23
C ALA A 193 14.89 15.74 -29.33
N VAL A 194 15.48 15.52 -30.50
CA VAL A 194 14.87 14.78 -31.63
C VAL A 194 14.82 13.28 -31.33
N LEU A 195 15.94 12.70 -30.88
CA LEU A 195 16.01 11.30 -30.44
C LEU A 195 14.99 10.98 -29.33
N ARG A 196 14.85 11.89 -28.35
CA ARG A 196 13.84 11.80 -27.28
C ARG A 196 12.41 11.73 -27.82
N ARG A 197 12.06 12.60 -28.77
CA ARG A 197 10.70 12.59 -29.37
C ARG A 197 10.46 11.29 -30.14
N ARG A 198 11.45 10.81 -30.88
CA ARG A 198 11.37 9.60 -31.70
C ARG A 198 11.15 8.34 -30.87
N HIS A 199 11.84 8.21 -29.74
CA HIS A 199 11.83 6.98 -28.94
C HIS A 199 10.93 7.03 -27.69
N ARG A 200 10.20 8.14 -27.48
CA ARG A 200 9.31 8.33 -26.32
C ARG A 200 8.33 7.16 -26.07
N PRO A 201 7.71 6.54 -27.10
CA PRO A 201 6.85 5.38 -26.89
C PRO A 201 7.59 4.16 -26.32
N GLN A 202 8.80 3.88 -26.83
CA GLN A 202 9.66 2.79 -26.38
C GLN A 202 10.13 3.01 -24.95
N PHE A 203 10.51 4.24 -24.60
CA PHE A 203 10.83 4.61 -23.21
C PHE A 203 9.65 4.36 -22.28
N LYS A 204 8.46 4.86 -22.64
CA LYS A 204 7.26 4.68 -21.82
C LYS A 204 6.98 3.19 -21.58
N ARG A 205 7.06 2.37 -22.63
CA ARG A 205 6.84 0.93 -22.53
C ARG A 205 7.91 0.24 -21.65
N ALA A 206 9.18 0.60 -21.81
CA ALA A 206 10.26 0.02 -21.02
C ALA A 206 10.08 0.31 -19.53
N PHE A 207 9.68 1.55 -19.19
CA PHE A 207 9.34 1.94 -17.82
C PHE A 207 8.09 1.24 -17.29
N GLU A 208 7.03 1.09 -18.09
CA GLU A 208 5.81 0.35 -17.72
C GLU A 208 6.13 -1.10 -17.37
N GLU A 209 6.90 -1.78 -18.22
CA GLU A 209 7.28 -3.18 -17.99
C GLU A 209 8.25 -3.34 -16.81
N SER A 210 9.18 -2.40 -16.62
CA SER A 210 10.11 -2.42 -15.49
C SER A 210 9.40 -2.14 -14.16
N PHE A 211 8.42 -1.24 -14.19
CA PHE A 211 7.55 -0.96 -13.05
C PHE A 211 6.65 -2.16 -12.73
N ALA A 212 6.10 -2.84 -13.75
CA ALA A 212 5.28 -4.04 -13.56
C ALA A 212 6.08 -5.21 -12.95
N ALA A 213 7.39 -5.27 -13.18
CA ALA A 213 8.28 -6.27 -12.59
C ALA A 213 8.55 -6.05 -11.09
N LEU A 214 8.24 -4.88 -10.54
CA LEU A 214 8.38 -4.63 -9.10
C LEU A 214 7.32 -5.38 -8.29
N SER A 215 7.72 -5.83 -7.11
CA SER A 215 6.79 -6.44 -6.16
C SER A 215 5.70 -5.43 -5.72
N PRO A 216 4.51 -5.90 -5.29
CA PRO A 216 3.46 -5.02 -4.79
C PRO A 216 3.92 -4.10 -3.65
N GLU A 217 4.80 -4.59 -2.78
CA GLU A 217 5.35 -3.81 -1.66
C GLU A 217 6.28 -2.69 -2.17
N GLU A 218 7.16 -2.97 -3.13
CA GLU A 218 8.05 -1.98 -3.74
C GLU A 218 7.27 -0.91 -4.51
N ARG A 219 6.22 -1.30 -5.23
CA ARG A 219 5.31 -0.37 -5.93
C ARG A 219 4.56 0.53 -4.95
N ASN A 220 4.06 -0.03 -3.85
CA ASN A 220 3.40 0.76 -2.81
C ASN A 220 4.38 1.74 -2.15
N LEU A 221 5.61 1.30 -1.87
CA LEU A 221 6.64 2.17 -1.30
C LEU A 221 6.98 3.34 -2.22
N LEU A 222 7.16 3.09 -3.52
CA LEU A 222 7.34 4.12 -4.54
C LEU A 222 6.16 5.07 -4.63
N ARG A 223 4.92 4.55 -4.55
CA ARG A 223 3.72 5.38 -4.58
C ARG A 223 3.70 6.34 -3.40
N LEU A 224 3.99 5.84 -2.21
CA LEU A 224 4.01 6.66 -1.01
C LEU A 224 5.10 7.73 -1.08
N SER A 225 6.29 7.42 -1.63
CA SER A 225 7.35 8.42 -1.76
C SER A 225 7.13 9.44 -2.88
N GLU A 226 6.69 9.01 -4.07
CA GLU A 226 6.71 9.85 -5.29
C GLU A 226 5.35 10.47 -5.64
N VAL A 227 4.23 9.82 -5.27
CA VAL A 227 2.87 10.34 -5.54
C VAL A 227 2.33 11.06 -4.33
N GLU A 228 2.48 10.46 -3.16
CA GLU A 228 1.95 10.98 -1.90
C GLU A 228 2.96 11.89 -1.17
N GLY A 229 4.21 11.95 -1.64
CA GLY A 229 5.23 12.86 -1.14
C GLY A 229 5.78 12.52 0.26
N LEU A 230 5.61 11.28 0.73
CA LEU A 230 6.12 10.88 2.05
C LEU A 230 7.65 10.87 2.06
N GLY A 231 8.24 11.60 3.01
CA GLY A 231 9.67 11.59 3.27
C GLY A 231 10.17 10.26 3.86
N ILE A 232 11.48 10.04 3.79
CA ILE A 232 12.14 8.79 4.24
C ILE A 232 11.83 8.46 5.70
N ASP A 233 11.71 9.46 6.58
CA ASP A 233 11.38 9.23 7.99
C ASP A 233 9.95 8.72 8.17
N ALA A 234 8.98 9.33 7.49
CA ALA A 234 7.59 8.89 7.54
C ALA A 234 7.44 7.46 7.02
N LEU A 235 8.15 7.13 5.94
CA LEU A 235 8.20 5.78 5.40
C LEU A 235 8.90 4.81 6.35
N ALA A 236 10.01 5.20 6.96
CA ALA A 236 10.73 4.39 7.93
C ALA A 236 9.84 4.02 9.13
N THR A 237 9.14 5.00 9.71
CA THR A 237 8.16 4.78 10.78
C THR A 237 7.00 3.90 10.31
N MET A 238 6.44 4.17 9.13
CA MET A 238 5.30 3.43 8.58
C MET A 238 5.61 1.94 8.36
N PHE A 239 6.79 1.63 7.82
CA PHE A 239 7.22 0.26 7.52
C PHE A 239 8.02 -0.38 8.68
N GLY A 240 8.11 0.25 9.85
CA GLY A 240 8.83 -0.29 11.01
C GLY A 240 10.33 -0.52 10.76
N ALA A 241 10.95 0.30 9.91
CA ALA A 241 12.34 0.17 9.50
C ALA A 241 13.16 1.40 9.94
N HIS A 242 14.49 1.26 10.01
CA HIS A 242 15.37 2.40 10.24
C HIS A 242 15.39 3.35 9.03
N ARG A 243 15.55 4.68 9.24
CA ARG A 243 15.69 5.69 8.17
C ARG A 243 16.67 5.26 7.08
N ALA A 244 17.86 4.82 7.49
CA ALA A 244 18.90 4.35 6.57
C ALA A 244 18.50 3.10 5.77
N THR A 245 17.67 2.21 6.35
CA THR A 245 17.13 1.05 5.64
C THR A 245 16.09 1.49 4.62
N MET A 246 15.21 2.42 4.98
CA MET A 246 14.19 2.94 4.09
C MET A 246 14.78 3.72 2.91
N ALA A 247 15.78 4.56 3.19
CA ALA A 247 16.56 5.26 2.17
C ALA A 247 17.18 4.27 1.16
N ARG A 248 17.84 3.21 1.67
CA ARG A 248 18.45 2.17 0.83
C ARG A 248 17.41 1.40 0.01
N ARG A 249 16.24 1.08 0.58
CA ARG A 249 15.15 0.42 -0.15
C ARG A 249 14.64 1.28 -1.31
N LEU A 250 14.40 2.57 -1.09
CA LEU A 250 13.98 3.48 -2.17
C LEU A 250 15.04 3.61 -3.26
N VAL A 251 16.32 3.71 -2.89
CA VAL A 251 17.42 3.73 -3.86
C VAL A 251 17.45 2.44 -4.67
N LYS A 252 17.34 1.28 -4.02
CA LYS A 252 17.32 -0.03 -4.69
C LYS A 252 16.20 -0.14 -5.70
N ILE A 253 14.98 0.28 -5.33
CA ILE A 253 13.81 0.23 -6.19
C ILE A 253 13.98 1.15 -7.41
N ARG A 254 14.48 2.38 -7.21
CA ARG A 254 14.78 3.28 -8.34
C ARG A 254 15.82 2.68 -9.27
N SER A 255 16.87 2.07 -8.73
CA SER A 255 17.90 1.38 -9.53
C SER A 255 17.34 0.20 -10.32
N GLN A 256 16.43 -0.59 -9.74
CA GLN A 256 15.78 -1.72 -10.43
C GLN A 256 14.94 -1.26 -11.63
N ILE A 257 14.19 -0.16 -11.50
CA ILE A 257 13.44 0.39 -12.64
C ILE A 257 14.40 0.86 -13.72
N LEU A 258 15.46 1.60 -13.35
CA LEU A 258 16.40 2.15 -14.31
C LEU A 258 17.20 1.05 -15.02
N SER A 259 17.63 0.00 -14.31
CA SER A 259 18.33 -1.13 -14.91
C SER A 259 17.42 -1.92 -15.84
N GLY A 260 16.19 -2.22 -15.41
CA GLY A 260 15.21 -2.92 -16.25
C GLY A 260 14.84 -2.11 -17.50
N ALA A 261 14.71 -0.79 -17.38
CA ALA A 261 14.43 0.07 -18.52
C ALA A 261 15.61 0.10 -19.50
N ARG A 262 16.85 0.18 -18.98
CA ARG A 262 18.08 0.13 -19.78
C ARG A 262 18.16 -1.14 -20.61
N GLU A 263 17.98 -2.30 -19.99
CA GLU A 263 18.08 -3.61 -20.65
C GLU A 263 17.12 -3.69 -21.83
N ARG A 264 15.83 -3.38 -21.60
CA ARG A 264 14.79 -3.38 -22.65
C ARG A 264 15.08 -2.40 -23.77
N LEU A 265 15.54 -1.20 -23.43
CA LEU A 265 15.84 -0.18 -24.43
C LEU A 265 17.06 -0.55 -25.26
N GLY A 266 18.07 -1.21 -24.68
CA GLY A 266 19.20 -1.74 -25.42
C GLY A 266 18.81 -2.88 -26.36
N GLU A 267 17.81 -3.69 -26.01
CA GLU A 267 17.25 -4.72 -26.90
C GLU A 267 16.39 -4.13 -28.03
N TRP A 268 15.63 -3.07 -27.75
CA TRP A 268 14.68 -2.49 -28.72
C TRP A 268 15.28 -1.43 -29.62
N LEU A 269 16.34 -0.77 -29.16
CA LEU A 269 16.99 0.32 -29.86
C LEU A 269 18.43 -0.13 -30.13
N GLU A 270 18.78 -0.28 -31.40
CA GLU A 270 20.15 -0.54 -31.88
C GLU A 270 21.07 0.70 -31.68
N LEU A 271 21.03 1.28 -30.48
CA LEU A 271 21.81 2.46 -30.11
C LEU A 271 23.12 2.02 -29.45
N SER A 272 24.15 2.85 -29.61
CA SER A 272 25.40 2.63 -28.89
C SER A 272 25.21 2.85 -27.38
N SER A 273 25.98 2.14 -26.54
CA SER A 273 25.91 2.28 -25.08
C SER A 273 26.04 3.74 -24.60
N PRO A 274 26.93 4.59 -25.16
CA PRO A 274 27.03 6.00 -24.76
C PRO A 274 25.78 6.83 -25.08
N GLU A 275 25.10 6.57 -26.19
CA GLU A 275 23.87 7.26 -26.58
C GLU A 275 22.71 6.85 -25.68
N LEU A 276 22.60 5.55 -25.37
CA LEU A 276 21.63 5.02 -24.40
C LEU A 276 21.88 5.59 -23.00
N ASP A 277 23.14 5.69 -22.57
CA ASP A 277 23.53 6.28 -21.29
C ASP A 277 23.16 7.76 -21.18
N SER A 278 23.36 8.52 -22.26
CA SER A 278 22.99 9.93 -22.33
C SER A 278 21.48 10.11 -22.22
N LEU A 279 20.71 9.32 -22.98
CA LEU A 279 19.24 9.34 -22.95
C LEU A 279 18.67 8.92 -21.58
N LEU A 280 19.22 7.89 -20.95
CA LEU A 280 18.80 7.43 -19.61
C LEU A 280 19.15 8.44 -18.51
N ARG A 281 20.27 9.16 -18.63
CA ARG A 281 20.66 10.22 -17.68
C ARG A 281 19.68 11.38 -17.72
N GLU A 282 19.18 11.73 -18.90
CA GLU A 282 18.15 12.75 -19.08
C GLU A 282 16.79 12.28 -18.53
N LEU A 283 16.39 11.02 -18.79
CA LEU A 283 15.16 10.44 -18.23
C LEU A 283 15.19 10.25 -16.71
N ARG A 284 16.36 10.07 -16.10
CA ARG A 284 16.51 10.06 -14.64
C ARG A 284 16.09 11.39 -14.02
N ARG A 285 16.23 12.50 -14.75
CA ARG A 285 15.75 13.83 -14.31
C ARG A 285 14.21 13.91 -14.36
N ASP A 286 13.59 13.27 -15.35
CA ASP A 286 12.13 13.18 -15.53
C ASP A 286 11.47 11.98 -14.80
N PHE A 287 12.24 11.23 -14.02
CA PHE A 287 11.82 9.96 -13.40
C PHE A 287 10.56 10.12 -12.56
N SER A 288 10.52 11.12 -11.67
CA SER A 288 9.38 11.37 -10.79
C SER A 288 8.09 11.69 -11.58
N LEU A 289 8.19 12.40 -12.70
CA LEU A 289 7.03 12.72 -13.56
C LEU A 289 6.51 11.48 -14.31
N SER A 290 7.41 10.61 -14.76
CA SER A 290 7.06 9.38 -15.48
C SER A 290 6.45 8.35 -14.53
N VAL A 291 7.05 8.14 -13.36
CA VAL A 291 6.54 7.22 -12.33
C VAL A 291 5.18 7.66 -11.79
N ASN A 292 4.98 8.96 -11.56
CA ASN A 292 3.71 9.49 -11.09
C ASN A 292 2.56 9.21 -12.08
N ARG A 293 2.79 9.41 -13.39
CA ARG A 293 1.79 9.05 -14.43
C ARG A 293 1.48 7.55 -14.49
N LEU A 294 2.48 6.68 -14.30
CA LEU A 294 2.28 5.23 -14.33
C LEU A 294 1.50 4.74 -13.10
N LEU A 295 1.79 5.31 -11.94
CA LEU A 295 1.10 5.01 -10.69
C LEU A 295 -0.36 5.51 -10.68
N GLN A 296 -0.66 6.62 -11.35
CA GLN A 296 -2.03 7.11 -11.52
C GLN A 296 -2.88 6.24 -12.45
N LYS A 297 -2.26 5.56 -13.44
CA LYS A 297 -2.94 4.65 -14.37
C LYS A 297 -3.18 3.25 -13.83
N ALA A 298 -2.42 2.84 -12.81
CA ALA A 298 -2.51 1.50 -12.21
C ALA A 298 -3.53 1.44 -11.05
N THR A 299 -4.37 2.46 -10.90
CA THR A 299 -5.49 2.53 -9.95
C THR A 299 -6.80 2.44 -10.70
#